data_AF-A0A653SRV0-F1
#
_entry.id   AF-A0A653SRV0-F1
#
_cell.length_a   1.000
_cell.length_b   1.000
_cell.length_c   1.000
_cell.angle_alpha   90.00
_cell.angle_beta   90.00
_cell.angle_gamma   90.00
#
_symmetry.space_group_name_H-M   'P 1'
#
loop_
_entity.id
_entity.type
_entity.pdbx_description
1 polymer ?
#
loop_
_entity_poly.entity_id
_entity_poly.type
_entity_poly.pdbx_seq_one_letter_code
_entity_poly.pdbx_strand_id
1 'polypeptide(L)'
;MKNISEFNSKIVSNYLRFKSNSESLLLICKDVIIFREEKLNTLSERLEISKKSFSEDGDWDKYVDNNLSVMLSQKVYENDFDYLFYNSIFISLFSLFEIHFTKLGKKCEQFEDKTLKIKDLKGNSDIDTVRKYMNLVLNIETASAENQSWKELEDFKSIRNAIVHNENQLNKVNTTKIHSLKGIQKLKQHNIKYSEQEVYFKINSSEFLIDFVNTSNHYSKILLNEILTAANPS
;
A
#
# COMPACT_ATOMS: atom_id res chain seq x y z
N MET A 1 12.83 -23.00 30.34
CA MET A 1 11.85 -21.88 30.28
C MET A 1 12.09 -21.09 29.02
N LYS A 2 11.06 -20.76 28.24
CA LYS A 2 11.22 -19.86 27.09
C LYS A 2 11.60 -18.47 27.61
N ASN A 3 12.61 -17.87 27.01
CA ASN A 3 13.11 -16.56 27.44
C ASN A 3 12.13 -15.46 26.99
N ILE A 4 11.20 -15.10 27.88
CA ILE A 4 10.14 -14.11 27.63
C ILE A 4 10.75 -12.75 27.26
N SER A 5 11.84 -12.34 27.93
CA SER A 5 12.53 -11.09 27.62
C SER A 5 13.08 -11.07 26.19
N GLU A 6 13.71 -12.16 25.76
CA GLU A 6 14.21 -12.31 24.39
C GLU A 6 13.08 -12.33 23.36
N PHE A 7 11.97 -13.02 23.65
CA PHE A 7 10.78 -13.02 22.80
C PHE A 7 10.21 -11.61 22.62
N ASN A 8 9.95 -10.90 23.73
CA ASN A 8 9.41 -9.55 23.75
C ASN A 8 10.29 -8.58 22.96
N SER A 9 11.61 -8.62 23.20
CA SER A 9 12.58 -7.81 22.46
C SER A 9 12.52 -8.08 20.94
N LYS A 10 12.44 -9.36 20.54
CA LYS A 10 12.36 -9.76 19.13
C LYS A 10 11.09 -9.30 18.42
N ILE A 11 9.92 -9.37 19.07
CA ILE A 11 8.66 -8.93 18.45
C ILE A 11 8.54 -7.41 18.39
N VAL A 12 9.00 -6.71 19.43
CA VAL A 12 9.07 -5.24 19.45
C VAL A 12 10.04 -4.73 18.37
N SER A 13 11.23 -5.32 18.26
CA SER A 13 12.19 -4.98 17.20
C SER A 13 11.61 -5.21 15.80
N ASN A 14 10.86 -6.30 15.59
CA ASN A 14 10.18 -6.57 14.31
C ASN A 14 9.14 -5.49 13.97
N TYR A 15 8.39 -5.00 14.95
CA TYR A 15 7.43 -3.90 14.78
C TYR A 15 8.13 -2.55 14.52
N LEU A 16 9.16 -2.20 15.29
CA LEU A 16 9.90 -0.96 15.10
C LEU A 16 10.55 -0.90 13.71
N ARG A 17 11.10 -2.01 13.22
CA ARG A 17 11.63 -2.08 11.85
C ARG A 17 10.54 -1.88 10.79
N PHE A 18 9.37 -2.51 10.96
CA PHE A 18 8.24 -2.31 10.05
C PHE A 18 7.80 -0.84 10.01
N LYS A 19 7.59 -0.24 11.18
CA LYS A 19 7.19 1.16 11.32
C LYS A 19 8.21 2.10 10.68
N SER A 20 9.50 1.94 11.01
CA SER A 20 10.56 2.76 10.46
C SER A 20 10.64 2.64 8.94
N ASN A 21 10.55 1.42 8.38
CA ASN A 21 10.61 1.21 6.94
C ASN A 21 9.41 1.82 6.21
N SER A 22 8.19 1.71 6.78
CA SER A 22 7.00 2.32 6.17
C SER A 22 7.06 3.85 6.22
N GLU A 23 7.55 4.43 7.32
CA GLU A 23 7.81 5.88 7.44
C GLU A 23 8.89 6.35 6.44
N SER A 24 9.97 5.58 6.26
CA SER A 24 11.00 5.90 5.26
C SER A 24 10.45 5.89 3.84
N LEU A 25 9.57 4.94 3.48
CA LEU A 25 8.93 4.94 2.17
C LEU A 25 8.01 6.16 1.96
N LEU A 26 7.29 6.61 2.99
CA LEU A 26 6.51 7.84 2.91
C LEU A 26 7.39 9.09 2.79
N LEU A 27 8.56 9.11 3.43
CA LEU A 27 9.52 10.20 3.27
C LEU A 27 10.05 10.25 1.83
N ILE A 28 10.52 9.12 1.30
CA ILE A 28 10.95 9.00 -0.10
C ILE A 28 9.82 9.44 -1.05
N CYS A 29 8.58 9.06 -0.74
CA CYS A 29 7.43 9.48 -1.50
C CYS A 29 7.30 11.01 -1.58
N LYS A 30 7.50 11.73 -0.48
CA LYS A 30 7.45 13.19 -0.46
C LYS A 30 8.56 13.80 -1.31
N ASP A 31 9.79 13.32 -1.16
CA ASP A 31 10.94 13.83 -1.90
C ASP A 31 10.76 13.64 -3.42
N VAL A 32 10.20 12.50 -3.83
CA VAL A 32 9.95 12.21 -5.25
C VAL A 32 8.84 13.09 -5.85
N ILE A 33 7.84 13.49 -5.06
CA ILE A 33 6.82 14.45 -5.51
C ILE A 33 7.41 15.84 -5.72
N ILE A 34 8.28 16.30 -4.80
CA ILE A 34 9.01 17.57 -4.98
C ILE A 34 9.84 17.51 -6.27
N PHE A 35 10.59 16.42 -6.47
CA PHE A 35 11.37 16.22 -7.69
C PHE A 35 10.50 16.24 -8.96
N ARG A 36 9.30 15.64 -8.92
CA ARG A 36 8.35 15.69 -10.03
C ARG A 36 7.96 17.13 -10.37
N GLU A 37 7.61 17.93 -9.36
CA GLU A 37 7.19 19.33 -9.56
C GLU A 37 8.32 20.15 -10.18
N GLU A 38 9.54 20.03 -9.66
CA GLU A 38 10.73 20.67 -10.24
C GLU A 38 10.97 20.25 -11.69
N LYS A 39 10.80 18.96 -11.97
CA LYS A 39 10.94 18.41 -13.32
C LYS A 39 9.90 18.98 -14.28
N LEU A 40 8.64 19.10 -13.85
CA LEU A 40 7.57 19.71 -14.65
C LEU A 40 7.84 21.19 -14.95
N ASN A 41 8.30 21.95 -13.96
CA ASN A 41 8.68 23.35 -14.16
C ASN A 41 9.79 23.48 -15.21
N THR A 42 10.84 22.66 -15.10
CA THR A 42 11.95 22.65 -16.06
C THR A 42 11.51 22.31 -17.49
N LEU A 43 10.57 21.37 -17.64
CA LEU A 43 10.04 20.97 -18.96
C LEU A 43 9.18 22.09 -19.55
N SER A 44 8.32 22.71 -18.76
CA SER A 44 7.46 23.84 -19.16
C SER A 44 8.30 25.03 -19.64
N GLU A 45 9.33 25.42 -18.89
CA GLU A 45 10.23 26.52 -19.28
C GLU A 45 10.91 26.27 -20.63
N ARG A 46 11.41 25.04 -20.87
CA ARG A 46 12.00 24.67 -22.16
C ARG A 46 11.02 24.80 -23.33
N LEU A 47 9.78 24.37 -23.13
CA LEU A 47 8.74 24.42 -24.15
C LEU A 47 8.28 25.86 -24.42
N GLU A 48 8.24 26.71 -23.40
CA GLU A 48 7.93 28.14 -23.57
C GLU A 48 9.04 28.90 -24.32
N ILE A 49 10.31 28.66 -23.96
CA ILE A 49 11.46 29.28 -24.65
C ILE A 49 11.44 28.93 -26.14
N SER A 50 11.16 27.66 -26.47
CA SER A 50 11.12 27.19 -27.85
C SER A 50 9.91 27.75 -28.63
N LYS A 51 8.76 28.00 -28.00
CA LYS A 51 7.58 28.63 -28.64
C LYS A 51 7.80 30.08 -29.06
N LYS A 52 8.65 30.84 -28.35
CA LYS A 52 8.92 32.26 -28.64
C LYS A 52 9.59 32.50 -30.00
N SER A 53 9.93 31.45 -30.73
CA SER A 53 10.65 31.49 -32.01
C SER A 53 9.79 31.30 -33.27
N PHE A 54 8.45 31.26 -33.14
CA PHE A 54 7.57 31.08 -34.30
C PHE A 54 7.33 32.41 -35.02
N SER A 55 7.73 32.46 -36.29
CA SER A 55 7.55 33.63 -37.17
C SER A 55 6.96 33.29 -38.55
N GLU A 56 6.88 32.00 -38.93
CA GLU A 56 6.49 31.56 -40.28
C GLU A 56 5.58 30.31 -40.28
N ASP A 57 4.89 30.08 -41.41
CA ASP A 57 4.11 28.85 -41.66
C ASP A 57 5.07 27.63 -41.75
N GLY A 58 4.77 26.58 -40.99
CA GLY A 58 5.62 25.37 -40.87
C GLY A 58 6.50 25.33 -39.62
N ASP A 59 6.57 26.42 -38.84
CA ASP A 59 7.31 26.45 -37.57
C ASP A 59 6.73 25.50 -36.52
N TRP A 60 5.43 25.18 -36.60
CA TRP A 60 4.78 24.25 -35.69
C TRP A 60 5.27 22.81 -35.86
N ASP A 61 5.35 22.31 -37.09
CA ASP A 61 5.80 20.93 -37.33
C ASP A 61 7.27 20.76 -36.91
N LYS A 62 8.11 21.75 -37.28
CA LYS A 62 9.52 21.80 -36.85
C LYS A 62 9.66 21.92 -35.33
N TYR A 63 8.77 22.65 -34.66
CA TYR A 63 8.73 22.72 -33.21
C TYR A 63 8.39 21.39 -32.57
N VAL A 64 7.33 20.74 -33.05
CA VAL A 64 6.89 19.44 -32.54
C VAL A 64 8.02 18.42 -32.72
N ASP A 65 8.65 18.35 -33.89
CA ASP A 65 9.77 17.43 -34.14
C ASP A 65 10.96 17.69 -33.20
N ASN A 66 11.34 18.96 -33.03
CA ASN A 66 12.46 19.34 -32.16
C ASN A 66 12.18 19.13 -30.66
N ASN A 67 10.90 19.15 -30.26
CA ASN A 67 10.50 19.11 -28.85
C ASN A 67 9.72 17.84 -28.47
N LEU A 68 9.52 16.89 -29.40
CA LEU A 68 8.69 15.72 -29.19
C LEU A 68 9.08 14.97 -27.91
N SER A 69 10.37 14.78 -27.67
CA SER A 69 10.87 14.10 -26.45
C SER A 69 10.53 14.86 -25.16
N VAL A 70 10.59 16.20 -25.18
CA VAL A 70 10.26 17.08 -24.05
C VAL A 70 8.75 17.07 -23.79
N MET A 71 7.96 17.17 -24.85
CA MET A 71 6.49 17.09 -24.78
C MET A 71 6.00 15.73 -24.26
N LEU A 72 6.60 14.63 -24.76
CA LEU A 72 6.30 13.29 -24.27
C LEU A 72 6.67 13.14 -22.80
N SER A 73 7.84 13.66 -22.40
CA SER A 73 8.26 13.65 -20.99
C SER A 73 7.29 14.42 -20.10
N GLN A 74 6.89 15.64 -20.52
CA GLN A 74 5.93 16.45 -19.77
C GLN A 74 4.61 15.69 -19.59
N LYS A 75 4.08 15.09 -20.66
CA LYS A 75 2.85 14.30 -20.60
C LYS A 75 2.93 13.16 -19.60
N VAL A 76 4.07 12.45 -19.52
CA VAL A 76 4.29 11.38 -18.54
C VAL A 76 4.25 11.92 -17.12
N TYR A 77 4.99 13.00 -16.84
CA TYR A 77 5.02 13.60 -15.49
C TYR A 77 3.67 14.20 -15.07
N GLU A 78 2.89 14.73 -16.01
CA GLU A 78 1.55 15.29 -15.74
C GLU A 78 0.49 14.21 -15.51
N ASN A 79 0.46 13.16 -16.34
CA ASN A 79 -0.70 12.27 -16.42
C ASN A 79 -0.47 10.87 -15.85
N ASP A 80 0.76 10.37 -15.93
CA ASP A 80 1.05 8.96 -15.67
C ASP A 80 1.92 8.73 -14.45
N PHE A 81 2.77 9.69 -14.11
CA PHE A 81 3.74 9.57 -13.02
C PHE A 81 3.07 9.23 -11.69
N ASP A 82 2.06 9.98 -11.28
CA ASP A 82 1.46 9.84 -9.95
C ASP A 82 0.93 8.43 -9.71
N TYR A 83 0.14 7.89 -10.65
CA TYR A 83 -0.43 6.56 -10.45
C TYR A 83 0.60 5.44 -10.58
N LEU A 84 1.56 5.54 -11.50
CA LEU A 84 2.63 4.55 -11.60
C LEU A 84 3.49 4.53 -10.33
N PHE A 85 3.83 5.72 -9.83
CA PHE A 85 4.65 5.89 -8.64
C PHE A 85 3.91 5.43 -7.38
N TYR A 86 2.71 5.96 -7.11
CA TYR A 86 1.94 5.60 -5.92
C TYR A 86 1.54 4.13 -5.90
N ASN A 87 1.20 3.52 -7.04
CA ASN A 87 0.96 2.07 -7.10
C ASN A 87 2.21 1.28 -6.68
N SER A 88 3.39 1.67 -7.17
CA SER A 88 4.66 1.01 -6.83
C SER A 88 5.00 1.13 -5.35
N ILE A 89 4.79 2.33 -4.77
CA ILE A 89 4.99 2.56 -3.34
C ILE A 89 3.97 1.77 -2.51
N PHE A 90 2.69 1.75 -2.92
CA PHE A 90 1.66 1.01 -2.21
C PHE A 90 1.93 -0.50 -2.19
N ILE A 91 2.32 -1.09 -3.33
CA ILE A 91 2.72 -2.50 -3.39
C ILE A 91 3.87 -2.78 -2.42
N SER A 92 4.86 -1.89 -2.38
CA SER A 92 6.02 -2.02 -1.49
C SER A 92 5.64 -1.92 -0.02
N LEU A 93 4.80 -0.94 0.34
CA LEU A 93 4.26 -0.76 1.69
C LEU A 93 3.46 -1.99 2.14
N PHE A 94 2.58 -2.51 1.27
CA PHE A 94 1.81 -3.71 1.58
C PHE A 94 2.71 -4.92 1.78
N SER A 95 3.72 -5.09 0.94
CA SER A 95 4.71 -6.18 1.06
C SER A 95 5.49 -6.11 2.38
N LEU A 96 5.86 -4.91 2.83
CA LEU A 96 6.49 -4.71 4.14
C LEU A 96 5.58 -5.17 5.28
N PHE A 97 4.28 -4.84 5.20
CA PHE A 97 3.30 -5.31 6.17
C PHE A 97 3.17 -6.84 6.15
N GLU A 98 3.06 -7.48 4.99
CA GLU A 98 2.96 -8.94 4.86
C GLU A 98 4.18 -9.65 5.49
N ILE A 99 5.37 -9.13 5.24
CA ILE A 99 6.62 -9.64 5.83
C ILE A 99 6.62 -9.47 7.35
N HIS A 100 6.26 -8.28 7.84
CA HIS A 100 6.17 -7.98 9.27
C HIS A 100 5.21 -8.93 9.99
N PHE A 101 4.00 -9.05 9.45
CA PHE A 101 2.91 -9.83 10.01
C PHE A 101 3.24 -11.33 10.04
N THR A 102 3.81 -11.84 8.95
CA THR A 102 4.26 -13.24 8.87
C THR A 102 5.38 -13.53 9.87
N LYS A 103 6.35 -12.61 10.01
CA LYS A 103 7.43 -12.75 11.01
C LYS A 103 6.89 -12.72 12.43
N LEU A 104 5.90 -11.88 12.72
CA LEU A 104 5.25 -11.83 14.02
C LEU A 104 4.59 -13.17 14.34
N GLY A 105 3.77 -13.69 13.43
CA GLY A 105 3.11 -15.00 13.59
C GLY A 105 4.09 -16.13 13.84
N LYS A 106 5.14 -16.24 13.02
CA LYS A 106 6.19 -17.27 13.20
C LYS A 106 6.88 -17.18 14.56
N LYS A 107 7.14 -15.98 15.08
CA LYS A 107 7.71 -15.80 16.41
C LYS A 107 6.75 -16.27 17.50
N CYS A 108 5.47 -15.95 17.37
CA CYS A 108 4.45 -16.40 18.32
C CYS A 108 4.27 -17.92 18.30
N GLU A 109 4.24 -18.55 17.12
CA GLU A 109 4.20 -20.01 16.97
C GLU A 109 5.39 -20.70 17.67
N GLN A 110 6.60 -20.18 17.47
CA GLN A 110 7.80 -20.67 18.14
C GLN A 110 7.72 -20.49 19.67
N PHE A 111 7.10 -19.42 20.13
CA PHE A 111 6.95 -19.11 21.55
C PHE A 111 5.87 -19.94 22.26
N GLU A 112 4.81 -20.37 21.61
CA GLU A 112 3.65 -20.95 22.30
C GLU A 112 3.64 -22.49 22.43
N ASP A 113 4.63 -23.19 21.86
CA ASP A 113 4.78 -24.67 21.86
C ASP A 113 3.49 -25.45 21.59
N LYS A 114 2.60 -24.88 20.77
CA LYS A 114 1.34 -25.53 20.41
C LYS A 114 1.60 -26.60 19.37
N THR A 115 0.83 -27.69 19.45
CA THR A 115 0.85 -28.78 18.47
C THR A 115 0.42 -28.28 17.10
N LEU A 116 -0.64 -27.46 17.05
CA LEU A 116 -1.11 -26.84 15.81
C LEU A 116 -0.12 -25.76 15.35
N LYS A 117 0.20 -25.76 14.05
CA LYS A 117 1.06 -24.77 13.40
C LYS A 117 0.25 -23.89 12.45
N ILE A 118 0.80 -22.74 12.07
CA ILE A 118 0.22 -21.80 11.10
C ILE A 118 -0.11 -22.52 9.79
N LYS A 119 0.81 -23.37 9.32
CA LYS A 119 0.63 -24.14 8.07
C LYS A 119 -0.52 -25.14 8.11
N ASP A 120 -1.00 -25.50 9.31
CA ASP A 120 -2.09 -26.46 9.48
C ASP A 120 -3.47 -25.79 9.37
N LEU A 121 -3.51 -24.45 9.27
CA LEU A 121 -4.72 -23.67 9.10
C LEU A 121 -4.93 -23.25 7.64
N LYS A 122 -6.19 -23.15 7.21
CA LYS A 122 -6.57 -22.65 5.89
C LYS A 122 -7.08 -21.21 5.98
N GLY A 123 -6.29 -20.26 5.46
CA GLY A 123 -6.70 -18.87 5.23
C GLY A 123 -7.04 -18.57 3.78
N ASN A 124 -7.62 -17.39 3.54
CA ASN A 124 -7.85 -16.86 2.19
C ASN A 124 -6.56 -16.28 1.57
N SER A 125 -5.52 -16.08 2.38
CA SER A 125 -4.16 -15.70 1.99
C SER A 125 -3.19 -16.02 3.11
N ASP A 126 -1.89 -15.83 2.88
CA ASP A 126 -0.85 -16.04 3.91
C ASP A 126 -1.09 -15.20 5.16
N ILE A 127 -1.33 -13.88 5.01
CA ILE A 127 -1.64 -13.01 6.15
C ILE A 127 -2.94 -13.40 6.88
N ASP A 128 -3.98 -13.85 6.18
CA ASP A 128 -5.21 -14.31 6.84
C ASP A 128 -4.98 -15.63 7.58
N THR A 129 -4.13 -16.51 7.04
CA THR A 129 -3.73 -17.75 7.72
C THR A 129 -3.00 -17.46 9.03
N VAL A 130 -2.04 -16.53 8.99
CA VAL A 130 -1.32 -16.06 10.19
C VAL A 130 -2.26 -15.43 11.20
N ARG A 131 -3.20 -14.59 10.75
CA ARG A 131 -4.20 -13.97 11.62
C ARG A 131 -5.09 -15.02 12.28
N LYS A 132 -5.62 -15.98 11.51
CA LYS A 132 -6.44 -17.09 12.05
C LYS A 132 -5.69 -17.87 13.12
N TYR A 133 -4.39 -18.12 12.91
CA TYR A 133 -3.55 -18.76 13.92
C TYR A 133 -3.52 -17.95 15.23
N MET A 134 -3.22 -16.65 15.14
CA MET A 134 -3.18 -15.78 16.32
C MET A 134 -4.52 -15.76 17.06
N ASN A 135 -5.64 -15.70 16.33
CA ASN A 135 -6.96 -15.67 16.96
C ASN A 135 -7.38 -17.02 17.55
N LEU A 136 -7.33 -18.09 16.77
CA LEU A 136 -7.92 -19.39 17.15
C LEU A 136 -7.01 -20.25 18.03
N VAL A 137 -5.69 -20.07 17.92
CA VAL A 137 -4.70 -20.92 18.62
C VAL A 137 -4.10 -20.18 19.80
N LEU A 138 -3.86 -18.88 19.64
CA LEU A 138 -3.26 -18.04 20.69
C LEU A 138 -4.29 -17.21 21.46
N ASN A 139 -5.58 -17.29 21.10
CA ASN A 139 -6.68 -16.56 21.73
C ASN A 139 -6.45 -15.04 21.76
N ILE A 140 -5.87 -14.49 20.68
CA ILE A 140 -5.66 -13.05 20.52
C ILE A 140 -6.91 -12.45 19.85
N GLU A 141 -7.68 -11.69 20.61
CA GLU A 141 -8.97 -11.12 20.19
C GLU A 141 -8.81 -10.03 19.13
N THR A 142 -7.73 -9.24 19.19
CA THR A 142 -7.40 -8.26 18.15
C THR A 142 -7.22 -8.92 16.78
N ALA A 143 -6.82 -10.20 16.74
CA ALA A 143 -6.70 -10.96 15.50
C ALA A 143 -8.06 -11.47 14.97
N SER A 144 -9.19 -11.13 15.59
CA SER A 144 -10.52 -11.46 15.08
C SER A 144 -10.76 -10.88 13.68
N ALA A 145 -11.48 -11.61 12.84
CA ALA A 145 -11.92 -11.12 11.53
C ALA A 145 -12.90 -9.95 11.65
N GLU A 146 -13.53 -9.79 12.81
CA GLU A 146 -14.46 -8.69 13.08
C GLU A 146 -13.76 -7.39 13.46
N ASN A 147 -12.45 -7.43 13.74
CA ASN A 147 -11.66 -6.25 14.06
C ASN A 147 -11.72 -5.23 12.91
N GLN A 148 -12.08 -3.99 13.21
CA GLN A 148 -12.31 -2.96 12.21
C GLN A 148 -11.04 -2.64 11.40
N SER A 149 -9.90 -2.54 12.07
CA SER A 149 -8.61 -2.27 11.41
C SER A 149 -8.21 -3.41 10.48
N TRP A 150 -8.54 -4.67 10.83
CA TRP A 150 -8.35 -5.80 9.93
C TRP A 150 -9.26 -5.72 8.69
N LYS A 151 -10.53 -5.35 8.85
CA LYS A 151 -11.46 -5.16 7.72
C LYS A 151 -10.94 -4.10 6.75
N GLU A 152 -10.41 -3.00 7.26
CA GLU A 152 -9.77 -1.97 6.44
C GLU A 152 -8.52 -2.48 5.71
N LEU A 153 -7.68 -3.31 6.36
CA LEU A 153 -6.53 -3.94 5.70
C LEU A 153 -6.95 -4.90 4.59
N GLU A 154 -8.09 -5.59 4.74
CA GLU A 154 -8.67 -6.42 3.68
C GLU A 154 -9.18 -5.58 2.48
N ASP A 155 -9.66 -4.36 2.71
CA ASP A 155 -9.98 -3.42 1.63
C ASP A 155 -8.72 -2.98 0.88
N PHE A 156 -7.66 -2.60 1.60
CA PHE A 156 -6.36 -2.28 0.99
C PHE A 156 -5.79 -3.45 0.22
N LYS A 157 -5.90 -4.67 0.75
CA LYS A 157 -5.47 -5.90 0.07
C LYS A 157 -6.22 -6.11 -1.24
N SER A 158 -7.53 -5.85 -1.27
CA SER A 158 -8.34 -5.93 -2.49
C SER A 158 -7.81 -4.98 -3.56
N ILE A 159 -7.53 -3.74 -3.18
CA ILE A 159 -6.93 -2.72 -4.06
C ILE A 159 -5.54 -3.17 -4.54
N ARG A 160 -4.68 -3.65 -3.65
CA ARG A 160 -3.33 -4.15 -4.00
C ARG A 160 -3.41 -5.29 -5.01
N ASN A 161 -4.32 -6.23 -4.80
CA ASN A 161 -4.52 -7.34 -5.73
C ASN A 161 -5.03 -6.87 -7.09
N ALA A 162 -5.90 -5.86 -7.13
CA ALA A 162 -6.35 -5.26 -8.38
C ALA A 162 -5.19 -4.60 -9.15
N ILE A 163 -4.28 -3.89 -8.47
CA ILE A 163 -3.09 -3.29 -9.09
C ILE A 163 -2.18 -4.39 -9.67
N VAL A 164 -1.89 -5.43 -8.89
CA VAL A 164 -0.91 -6.46 -9.28
C VAL A 164 -1.44 -7.44 -10.34
N HIS A 165 -2.73 -7.78 -10.30
CA HIS A 165 -3.28 -8.90 -11.09
C HIS A 165 -4.38 -8.50 -12.07
N ASN A 166 -4.94 -7.30 -11.96
CA ASN A 166 -6.13 -6.89 -12.71
C ASN A 166 -5.99 -5.48 -13.33
N GLU A 167 -4.78 -4.99 -13.59
CA GLU A 167 -4.56 -3.69 -14.25
C GLU A 167 -5.33 -2.52 -13.59
N ASN A 168 -5.36 -2.50 -12.25
CA ASN A 168 -6.12 -1.54 -11.44
C ASN A 168 -7.65 -1.67 -11.56
N GLN A 169 -8.19 -2.86 -11.82
CA GLN A 169 -9.64 -3.13 -11.81
C GLN A 169 -10.06 -3.93 -10.58
N LEU A 170 -10.97 -3.37 -9.76
CA LEU A 170 -11.51 -4.07 -8.58
C LEU A 170 -12.44 -5.24 -8.95
N ASN A 171 -13.04 -5.21 -10.13
CA ASN A 171 -13.87 -6.28 -10.66
C ASN A 171 -13.38 -6.70 -12.05
N LYS A 172 -13.16 -8.00 -12.25
CA LYS A 172 -12.81 -8.58 -13.57
C LYS A 172 -13.99 -8.67 -14.53
N VAL A 173 -15.20 -8.57 -14.01
CA VAL A 173 -16.44 -8.74 -14.76
C VAL A 173 -17.38 -7.62 -14.37
N ASN A 174 -18.09 -7.07 -15.35
CA ASN A 174 -19.14 -6.08 -15.14
C ASN A 174 -20.11 -6.53 -14.05
N THR A 175 -20.31 -5.67 -13.05
CA THR A 175 -21.21 -5.93 -11.94
C THR A 175 -22.08 -4.72 -11.67
N THR A 176 -23.37 -4.96 -11.43
CA THR A 176 -24.30 -3.93 -10.97
C THR A 176 -24.18 -3.66 -9.46
N LYS A 177 -23.41 -4.49 -8.74
CA LYS A 177 -23.22 -4.41 -7.28
C LYS A 177 -21.89 -3.79 -6.89
N ILE A 178 -21.50 -2.70 -7.55
CA ILE A 178 -20.22 -1.99 -7.33
C ILE A 178 -20.00 -1.66 -5.84
N HIS A 179 -21.06 -1.29 -5.11
CA HIS A 179 -20.97 -0.91 -3.70
C HIS A 179 -20.63 -2.07 -2.74
N SER A 180 -20.72 -3.32 -3.19
CA SER A 180 -20.32 -4.49 -2.42
C SER A 180 -18.87 -4.94 -2.64
N LEU A 181 -18.15 -4.29 -3.57
CA LEU A 181 -16.76 -4.65 -3.85
C LEU A 181 -15.86 -4.24 -2.70
N LYS A 182 -15.07 -5.19 -2.18
CA LYS A 182 -13.99 -4.88 -1.23
C LYS A 182 -13.04 -3.85 -1.85
N GLY A 183 -12.69 -2.83 -1.08
CA GLY A 183 -11.86 -1.70 -1.53
C GLY A 183 -12.65 -0.50 -2.06
N ILE A 184 -13.93 -0.64 -2.44
CA ILE A 184 -14.69 0.49 -3.02
C ILE A 184 -14.84 1.66 -2.04
N GLN A 185 -14.96 1.37 -0.74
CA GLN A 185 -15.08 2.39 0.29
C GLN A 185 -13.78 3.19 0.41
N LYS A 186 -12.61 2.53 0.36
CA LYS A 186 -11.30 3.20 0.37
C LYS A 186 -11.10 4.06 -0.87
N LEU A 187 -11.52 3.61 -2.06
CA LEU A 187 -11.47 4.44 -3.27
C LEU A 187 -12.31 5.72 -3.10
N LYS A 188 -13.54 5.59 -2.59
CA LYS A 188 -14.42 6.75 -2.33
C LYS A 188 -13.86 7.69 -1.27
N GLN A 189 -13.35 7.16 -0.16
CA GLN A 189 -12.77 7.95 0.95
C GLN A 189 -11.61 8.83 0.48
N HIS A 190 -10.81 8.33 -0.46
CA HIS A 190 -9.64 9.04 -1.00
C HIS A 190 -9.92 9.79 -2.30
N ASN A 191 -11.19 9.97 -2.69
CA ASN A 191 -11.60 10.61 -3.94
C ASN A 191 -10.89 10.05 -5.19
N ILE A 192 -10.55 8.76 -5.16
CA ILE A 192 -9.90 8.08 -6.28
C ILE A 192 -10.94 7.90 -7.38
N LYS A 193 -10.65 8.46 -8.56
CA LYS A 193 -11.54 8.36 -9.73
C LYS A 193 -11.63 6.91 -10.21
N TYR A 194 -12.84 6.50 -10.59
CA TYR A 194 -13.09 5.22 -11.25
C TYR A 194 -14.18 5.33 -12.32
N SER A 195 -14.16 4.43 -13.30
CA SER A 195 -15.22 4.29 -14.32
C SER A 195 -16.38 3.41 -13.80
N GLU A 196 -17.59 3.62 -14.35
CA GLU A 196 -18.74 2.77 -14.02
C GLU A 196 -18.71 1.45 -14.80
N GLN A 197 -19.35 0.41 -14.25
CA GLN A 197 -19.38 -1.00 -14.70
C GLN A 197 -18.05 -1.76 -14.54
N GLU A 198 -16.93 -1.15 -14.93
CA GLU A 198 -15.56 -1.59 -14.65
C GLU A 198 -14.90 -0.60 -13.71
N VAL A 199 -14.71 -0.97 -12.45
CA VAL A 199 -14.09 -0.10 -11.43
C VAL A 199 -12.58 -0.10 -11.62
N TYR A 200 -12.15 0.49 -12.74
CA TYR A 200 -10.78 0.86 -13.01
C TYR A 200 -10.43 2.10 -12.19
N PHE A 201 -9.27 2.13 -11.54
CA PHE A 201 -8.87 3.25 -10.71
C PHE A 201 -7.41 3.67 -10.91
N LYS A 202 -7.09 4.90 -10.50
CA LYS A 202 -5.72 5.43 -10.44
C LYS A 202 -5.48 6.09 -9.08
N ILE A 203 -4.56 5.55 -8.28
CA ILE A 203 -4.13 6.21 -7.04
C ILE A 203 -3.35 7.47 -7.45
N ASN A 204 -3.80 8.65 -7.03
CA ASN A 204 -3.22 9.93 -7.46
C ASN A 204 -2.90 10.84 -6.28
N SER A 205 -2.80 10.27 -5.09
CA SER A 205 -2.69 11.03 -3.84
C SER A 205 -1.87 10.25 -2.81
N SER A 206 -1.00 10.96 -2.11
CA SER A 206 -0.16 10.39 -1.04
C SER A 206 -0.96 10.05 0.22
N GLU A 207 -2.12 10.68 0.39
CA GLU A 207 -3.06 10.48 1.50
C GLU A 207 -3.54 9.03 1.57
N PHE A 208 -3.73 8.37 0.42
CA PHE A 208 -4.04 6.94 0.35
C PHE A 208 -2.93 6.08 0.98
N LEU A 209 -1.66 6.41 0.69
CA LEU A 209 -0.50 5.69 1.24
C LEU A 209 -0.37 5.95 2.74
N ILE A 210 -0.58 7.20 3.17
CA ILE A 210 -0.56 7.60 4.58
C ILE A 210 -1.63 6.84 5.36
N ASP A 211 -2.85 6.73 4.82
CA ASP A 211 -3.94 5.96 5.43
C ASP A 211 -3.56 4.49 5.59
N PHE A 212 -3.02 3.85 4.56
CA PHE A 212 -2.54 2.47 4.67
C PHE A 212 -1.49 2.32 5.79
N VAL A 213 -0.50 3.21 5.85
CA VAL A 213 0.56 3.17 6.88
C VAL A 213 -0.03 3.36 8.28
N ASN A 214 -0.98 4.27 8.43
CA ASN A 214 -1.65 4.51 9.71
C ASN A 214 -2.47 3.30 10.16
N THR A 215 -3.32 2.75 9.28
CA THR A 215 -4.14 1.57 9.57
C THR A 215 -3.28 0.35 9.91
N SER A 216 -2.24 0.08 9.12
CA SER A 216 -1.35 -1.08 9.33
C SER A 216 -0.49 -0.94 10.59
N ASN A 217 0.03 0.25 10.90
CA ASN A 217 0.75 0.51 12.16
C ASN A 217 -0.19 0.42 13.37
N HIS A 218 -1.39 1.00 13.28
CA HIS A 218 -2.37 0.94 14.34
C HIS A 218 -2.72 -0.51 14.67
N TYR A 219 -3.10 -1.30 13.66
CA TYR A 219 -3.40 -2.72 13.83
C TYR A 219 -2.23 -3.50 14.43
N SER A 220 -1.01 -3.31 13.89
CA SER A 220 0.18 -3.99 14.40
C SER A 220 0.49 -3.63 15.85
N LYS A 221 0.27 -2.37 16.24
CA LYS A 221 0.49 -1.89 17.61
C LYS A 221 -0.50 -2.51 18.61
N ILE A 222 -1.80 -2.48 18.30
CA ILE A 222 -2.81 -3.05 19.20
C ILE A 222 -2.62 -4.57 19.36
N LEU A 223 -2.28 -5.25 18.26
CA LEU A 223 -1.98 -6.68 18.26
C LEU A 223 -0.73 -7.00 19.07
N LEU A 224 0.34 -6.23 18.88
CA LEU A 224 1.59 -6.40 19.63
C LEU A 224 1.37 -6.23 21.14
N ASN A 225 0.59 -5.22 21.54
CA ASN A 225 0.28 -4.98 22.95
C ASN A 225 -0.45 -6.17 23.57
N GLU A 226 -1.43 -6.74 22.87
CA GLU A 226 -2.17 -7.91 23.35
C GLU A 226 -1.25 -9.14 23.47
N ILE A 227 -0.40 -9.39 22.48
CA ILE A 227 0.59 -10.49 22.52
C ILE A 227 1.54 -10.33 23.71
N LEU A 228 2.03 -9.12 23.97
CA LEU A 228 2.92 -8.84 25.11
C LEU A 228 2.21 -9.07 26.45
N THR A 229 0.95 -8.68 26.58
CA THR A 229 0.15 -8.92 27.78
C THR A 229 -0.08 -10.41 27.99
N ALA A 230 -0.46 -11.14 26.93
CA ALA A 230 -0.68 -12.59 27.00
C ALA A 230 0.59 -13.37 27.38
N ALA A 231 1.77 -12.90 26.96
CA ALA A 231 3.05 -13.53 27.27
C ALA A 231 3.56 -13.26 28.70
N ASN A 232 2.99 -12.28 29.42
CA ASN A 232 3.33 -11.96 30.81
C ASN A 232 2.08 -12.09 31.72
N PRO A 233 1.50 -13.29 31.90
CA PRO A 233 0.39 -13.47 32.81
C PRO A 233 0.86 -13.22 34.25
N SER A 234 0.14 -12.35 34.96
CA SER A 234 0.35 -11.99 36.38
C SER A 234 0.44 -13.20 37.31
#